data_AF-A0A967NDJ8-F1
#
_entry.id   AF-A0A967NDJ8-F1
#
_cell.length_a   1.000
_cell.length_b   1.000
_cell.length_c   1.000
_cell.angle_alpha   90.00
_cell.angle_beta   90.00
_cell.angle_gamma   90.00
#
_symmetry.space_group_name_H-M   'P 1'
#
loop_
_entity.id
_entity.type
_entity.pdbx_description
1 polymer ?
#
loop_
_entity_poly.entity_id
_entity_poly.type
_entity_poly.pdbx_seq_one_letter_code
_entity_poly.pdbx_strand_id
1 'polypeptide(L)'
;GLLERHEARAHTAVLVGVEGATAGVLAVADAVKPDARQAIAELRARDITPVMLTGDTERTAKAVAEQAGIEAVHAQIAPQDKAAQIRELQAQGARVAMAGDGINDAPALMQAHVGIAIGAGTDIAIESSDVVLVGERLGAVPEAITIGGLSYRKTVQNLWLAFFFNGVGVPLAAMGVVHPSWAMAAMAASVTLVLANSFGGRVLGRPARHEGRAHREAPAPEAAQAPTEEAVFAVADLHCRGCVDTVRSSLLAEHGVERVEGELSDKTIRVSFRPDAVTFEDIEAGIARLGFRVKAH
;
A
#
# COMPACT_ATOMS: atom_id res chain seq x y z
N GLY A 1 22.30 13.55 32.19
CA GLY A 1 21.00 14.02 32.71
C GLY A 1 19.86 13.08 32.34
N LEU A 2 18.65 13.25 32.90
CA LEU A 2 17.45 12.49 32.51
C LEU A 2 17.14 12.66 31.01
N LEU A 3 17.37 13.86 30.48
CA LEU A 3 17.24 14.21 29.07
C LEU A 3 18.11 13.32 28.16
N GLU A 4 19.43 13.28 28.42
CA GLU A 4 20.40 12.47 27.65
C GLU A 4 20.05 10.98 27.63
N ARG A 5 19.47 10.45 28.72
CA ARG A 5 19.04 9.04 28.80
C ARG A 5 17.85 8.74 27.89
N HIS A 6 16.93 9.69 27.74
CA HIS A 6 15.78 9.54 26.86
C HIS A 6 16.16 9.71 25.39
N GLU A 7 17.01 10.68 25.08
CA GLU A 7 17.52 10.86 23.71
C GLU A 7 18.34 9.65 23.25
N ALA A 8 19.13 9.02 24.14
CA ALA A 8 19.86 7.78 23.83
C ALA A 8 18.94 6.58 23.51
N ARG A 9 17.66 6.65 23.89
CA ARG A 9 16.65 5.61 23.59
C ARG A 9 15.77 5.95 22.38
N ALA A 10 16.17 6.91 21.56
CA ALA A 10 15.37 7.45 20.45
C ALA A 10 14.07 8.14 20.89
N HIS A 11 14.01 8.67 22.11
CA HIS A 11 12.87 9.48 22.52
C HIS A 11 13.17 10.96 22.28
N THR A 12 12.23 11.67 21.69
CA THR A 12 12.15 13.13 21.71
C THR A 12 11.84 13.56 23.14
N ALA A 13 12.85 14.08 23.83
CA ALA A 13 12.77 14.47 25.23
C ALA A 13 12.66 16.00 25.36
N VAL A 14 11.65 16.48 26.09
CA VAL A 14 11.39 17.91 26.31
C VAL A 14 11.46 18.20 27.81
N LEU A 15 12.23 19.22 28.20
CA LEU A 15 12.29 19.69 29.59
C LEU A 15 11.01 20.44 29.94
N VAL A 16 10.38 20.06 31.04
CA VAL A 16 9.19 20.72 31.57
C VAL A 16 9.61 21.58 32.76
N GLY A 17 9.36 22.88 32.69
CA GLY A 17 9.61 23.82 33.77
C GLY A 17 8.31 24.31 34.41
N VAL A 18 8.28 24.41 35.73
CA VAL A 18 7.18 25.02 36.49
C VAL A 18 7.78 26.13 37.35
N GLU A 19 7.26 27.34 37.23
CA GLU A 19 7.74 28.53 37.97
C GLU A 19 9.25 28.80 37.83
N GLY A 20 9.83 28.54 36.65
CA GLY A 20 11.25 28.76 36.38
C GLY A 20 12.19 27.69 36.91
N ALA A 21 11.67 26.66 37.61
CA ALA A 21 12.41 25.48 38.02
C ALA A 21 12.12 24.28 37.10
N THR A 22 13.13 23.45 36.82
CA THR A 22 12.94 22.21 36.05
C THR A 22 12.11 21.21 36.87
N ALA A 23 10.89 20.94 36.42
CA ALA A 23 9.96 20.03 37.08
C ALA A 23 10.10 18.58 36.60
N GLY A 24 10.53 18.35 35.35
CA GLY A 24 10.69 17.00 34.80
C GLY A 24 11.08 16.94 33.32
N VAL A 25 11.00 15.74 32.75
CA VAL A 25 11.23 15.48 31.32
C VAL A 25 10.02 14.71 30.78
N LEU A 26 9.40 15.21 29.72
CA LEU A 26 8.42 14.49 28.92
C LEU A 26 9.16 13.84 27.74
N ALA A 27 9.01 12.53 27.55
CA ALA A 27 9.67 11.81 26.47
C ALA A 27 8.63 11.15 25.56
N VAL A 28 8.65 11.49 24.27
CA VAL A 28 7.79 10.93 23.22
C VAL A 28 8.68 10.18 22.24
N ALA A 29 8.29 8.98 21.80
CA ALA A 29 9.09 8.19 20.86
C ALA A 29 8.19 7.56 19.81
N ASP A 30 8.63 7.62 18.56
CA ASP A 30 8.05 6.81 17.49
C ASP A 30 8.54 5.37 17.63
N ALA A 31 7.58 4.45 17.78
CA ALA A 31 7.89 3.05 17.91
C ALA A 31 8.38 2.49 16.57
N VAL A 32 9.53 1.81 16.60
CA VAL A 32 9.99 1.02 15.46
C VAL A 32 8.97 -0.07 15.17
N LYS A 33 8.54 -0.19 13.90
CA LYS A 33 7.60 -1.23 13.50
C LYS A 33 8.12 -2.62 13.90
N PRO A 34 7.28 -3.50 14.46
CA PRO A 34 7.72 -4.77 15.04
C PRO A 34 8.36 -5.70 14.00
N ASP A 35 7.97 -5.58 12.74
CA ASP A 35 8.49 -6.36 11.61
C ASP A 35 9.74 -5.71 10.96
N ALA A 36 10.16 -4.52 11.38
CA ALA A 36 11.23 -3.78 10.72
C ALA A 36 12.55 -4.54 10.71
N ARG A 37 12.98 -5.07 11.87
CA ARG A 37 14.23 -5.83 11.97
C ARG A 37 14.25 -7.06 11.07
N GLN A 38 13.12 -7.78 10.97
CA GLN A 38 13.00 -8.92 10.08
C GLN A 38 13.08 -8.48 8.61
N ALA A 39 12.34 -7.44 8.22
CA ALA A 39 12.35 -6.93 6.85
C ALA A 39 13.75 -6.47 6.41
N ILE A 40 14.48 -5.76 7.26
CA ILE A 40 15.86 -5.32 7.00
C ILE A 40 16.83 -6.50 6.88
N ALA A 41 16.67 -7.54 7.72
CA ALA A 41 17.47 -8.77 7.60
C ALA A 41 17.19 -9.50 6.28
N GLU A 42 15.92 -9.57 5.88
CA GLU A 42 15.49 -10.16 4.62
C GLU A 42 16.00 -9.41 3.38
N LEU A 43 16.12 -8.09 3.44
CA LEU A 43 16.73 -7.30 2.37
C LEU A 43 18.24 -7.57 2.28
N ARG A 44 18.95 -7.59 3.41
CA ARG A 44 20.38 -7.92 3.44
C ARG A 44 20.69 -9.33 2.95
N ALA A 45 19.84 -10.31 3.27
CA ALA A 45 19.96 -11.68 2.77
C ALA A 45 19.82 -11.78 1.23
N ARG A 46 19.35 -10.72 0.56
CA ARG A 46 19.23 -10.61 -0.89
C ARG A 46 20.30 -9.68 -1.49
N ASP A 47 21.37 -9.38 -0.75
CA ASP A 47 22.44 -8.45 -1.13
C ASP A 47 21.95 -7.00 -1.40
N ILE A 48 20.82 -6.62 -0.79
CA ILE A 48 20.30 -5.25 -0.83
C ILE A 48 20.77 -4.53 0.42
N THR A 49 21.51 -3.43 0.26
CA THR A 49 22.03 -2.62 1.37
C THR A 49 20.97 -1.63 1.84
N PRO A 50 20.40 -1.77 3.05
CA PRO A 50 19.41 -0.84 3.56
C PRO A 50 20.11 0.44 4.06
N VAL A 51 19.57 1.59 3.67
CA VAL A 51 20.05 2.92 4.08
C VAL A 51 18.88 3.70 4.66
N MET A 52 19.06 4.31 5.83
CA MET A 52 18.04 5.16 6.45
C MET A 52 18.28 6.63 6.12
N LEU A 53 17.25 7.31 5.62
CA LEU A 53 17.23 8.77 5.43
C LEU A 53 16.16 9.38 6.35
N THR A 54 16.56 10.20 7.31
CA THR A 54 15.62 10.85 8.25
C THR A 54 15.94 12.32 8.50
N GLY A 55 14.91 13.09 8.83
CA GLY A 55 15.04 14.47 9.32
C GLY A 55 15.33 14.56 10.81
N ASP A 56 15.28 13.43 11.54
CA ASP A 56 15.54 13.40 12.98
C ASP A 56 16.99 13.69 13.33
N THR A 57 17.22 13.97 14.62
CA THR A 57 18.58 14.13 15.15
C THR A 57 19.40 12.86 14.95
N GLU A 58 20.72 13.03 14.81
CA GLU A 58 21.64 11.91 14.61
C GLU A 58 21.56 10.85 15.72
N ARG A 59 21.32 11.28 16.96
CA ARG A 59 21.19 10.38 18.12
C ARG A 59 19.94 9.52 18.01
N THR A 60 18.80 10.11 17.69
CA THR A 60 17.54 9.39 17.48
C THR A 60 17.65 8.43 16.30
N ALA A 61 18.17 8.92 15.17
CA ALA A 61 18.32 8.15 13.95
C ALA A 61 19.20 6.90 14.15
N LYS A 62 20.35 7.05 14.83
CA LYS A 62 21.24 5.93 15.15
C LYS A 62 20.58 4.89 16.05
N ALA A 63 19.83 5.33 17.07
CA ALA A 63 19.14 4.42 17.98
C ALA A 63 17.99 3.66 17.29
N VAL A 64 17.24 4.29 16.39
CA VAL A 64 16.22 3.63 15.54
C VAL A 64 16.88 2.64 14.57
N ALA A 65 17.97 3.07 13.92
CA ALA A 65 18.71 2.23 12.98
C ALA A 65 19.29 0.99 13.66
N GLU A 66 19.86 1.10 14.86
CA GLU A 66 20.38 -0.04 15.62
C GLU A 66 19.27 -1.05 15.98
N GLN A 67 18.09 -0.57 16.36
CA GLN A 67 16.92 -1.42 16.64
C GLN A 67 16.47 -2.17 15.38
N ALA A 68 16.38 -1.48 14.24
CA ALA A 68 16.03 -2.06 12.94
C ALA A 68 17.17 -2.89 12.30
N GLY A 69 18.40 -2.72 12.78
CA GLY A 69 19.61 -3.33 12.23
C GLY A 69 20.16 -2.65 10.98
N ILE A 70 19.94 -1.36 10.78
CA ILE A 70 20.45 -0.59 9.63
C ILE A 70 21.82 0.00 9.99
N GLU A 71 22.80 -0.19 9.11
CA GLU A 71 24.19 0.26 9.34
C GLU A 71 24.46 1.67 8.78
N ALA A 72 23.90 1.97 7.60
CA ALA A 72 24.06 3.25 6.94
C ALA A 72 22.89 4.19 7.25
N VAL A 73 23.18 5.32 7.89
CA VAL A 73 22.18 6.29 8.34
C VAL A 73 22.61 7.69 7.95
N HIS A 74 21.71 8.42 7.32
CA HIS A 74 21.85 9.85 7.09
C HIS A 74 20.71 10.56 7.84
N ALA A 75 21.09 11.38 8.82
CA ALA A 75 20.17 12.07 9.71
C ALA A 75 20.19 13.59 9.45
N GLN A 76 19.21 14.31 9.99
CA GLN A 76 19.05 15.77 9.82
C GLN A 76 18.95 16.21 8.35
N ILE A 77 18.34 15.39 7.50
CA ILE A 77 18.13 15.71 6.09
C ILE A 77 16.74 16.33 5.90
N ALA A 78 16.67 17.49 5.25
CA ALA A 78 15.41 18.09 4.89
C ALA A 78 14.72 17.34 3.74
N PRO A 79 13.38 17.37 3.62
CA PRO A 79 12.65 16.66 2.56
C PRO A 79 13.21 16.89 1.14
N GLN A 80 13.56 18.13 0.80
CA GLN A 80 14.16 18.50 -0.49
C GLN A 80 15.53 17.87 -0.76
N ASP A 81 16.28 17.56 0.30
CA ASP A 81 17.65 17.05 0.23
C ASP A 81 17.70 15.52 0.17
N LYS A 82 16.60 14.83 0.53
CA LYS A 82 16.49 13.37 0.39
C LYS A 82 16.68 12.92 -1.07
N ALA A 83 16.11 13.68 -2.03
CA ALA A 83 16.31 13.40 -3.44
C ALA A 83 17.78 13.61 -3.89
N ALA A 84 18.50 14.56 -3.29
CA ALA A 84 19.93 14.76 -3.57
C ALA A 84 20.77 13.57 -3.09
N GLN A 85 20.47 13.03 -1.91
CA GLN A 85 21.12 11.83 -1.38
C GLN A 85 20.91 10.62 -2.31
N ILE A 86 19.68 10.43 -2.82
CA ILE A 86 19.39 9.38 -3.79
C ILE A 86 20.21 9.57 -5.07
N ARG A 87 20.31 10.80 -5.61
CA ARG A 87 21.14 11.10 -6.78
C ARG A 87 22.61 10.79 -6.55
N GLU A 88 23.13 11.07 -5.37
CA GLU A 88 24.52 10.77 -5.02
C GLU A 88 24.78 9.26 -5.01
N LEU A 89 23.89 8.47 -4.40
CA LEU A 89 23.97 7.01 -4.44
C LEU A 89 23.87 6.46 -5.88
N GLN A 90 23.00 7.04 -6.70
CA GLN A 90 22.87 6.68 -8.11
C GLN A 90 24.14 7.02 -8.91
N ALA A 91 24.77 8.17 -8.65
CA ALA A 91 26.03 8.57 -9.27
C ALA A 91 27.20 7.65 -8.91
N GLN A 92 27.14 6.98 -7.75
CA GLN A 92 28.08 5.92 -7.35
C GLN A 92 27.80 4.57 -8.04
N GLY A 93 26.78 4.49 -8.91
CA GLY A 93 26.40 3.30 -9.66
C GLY A 93 25.38 2.41 -8.95
N ALA A 94 24.86 2.82 -7.79
CA ALA A 94 23.86 2.04 -7.08
C ALA A 94 22.48 2.12 -7.75
N ARG A 95 21.76 1.00 -7.82
CA ARG A 95 20.35 0.97 -8.19
C ARG A 95 19.50 1.15 -6.94
N VAL A 96 19.06 2.40 -6.72
CA VAL A 96 18.28 2.78 -5.53
C VAL A 96 16.79 2.49 -5.68
N ALA A 97 16.20 1.82 -4.69
CA ALA A 97 14.77 1.84 -4.43
C ALA A 97 14.50 2.64 -3.13
N MET A 98 13.51 3.53 -3.14
CA MET A 98 13.15 4.38 -2.00
C MET A 98 11.82 3.90 -1.42
N ALA A 99 11.74 3.76 -0.09
CA ALA A 99 10.50 3.44 0.61
C ALA A 99 10.11 4.60 1.55
N GLY A 100 8.87 5.08 1.49
CA GLY A 100 8.42 6.23 2.29
C GLY A 100 6.90 6.32 2.43
N ASP A 101 6.44 7.36 3.15
CA ASP A 101 5.01 7.64 3.39
C ASP A 101 4.32 8.34 2.20
N GLY A 102 5.13 8.88 1.28
CA GLY A 102 4.75 9.50 0.02
C GLY A 102 4.21 10.93 0.09
N ILE A 103 3.97 11.51 1.28
CA ILE A 103 3.63 12.94 1.39
C ILE A 103 4.91 13.77 1.47
N ASN A 104 5.79 13.44 2.42
CA ASN A 104 7.04 14.18 2.64
C ASN A 104 8.17 13.67 1.73
N ASP A 105 8.01 12.44 1.23
CA ASP A 105 9.04 11.73 0.47
C ASP A 105 8.80 11.72 -1.03
N ALA A 106 7.75 12.38 -1.54
CA ALA A 106 7.39 12.38 -2.96
C ALA A 106 8.57 12.71 -3.91
N PRO A 107 9.36 13.78 -3.69
CA PRO A 107 10.51 14.07 -4.54
C PRO A 107 11.59 12.98 -4.50
N ALA A 108 11.76 12.32 -3.35
CA ALA A 108 12.72 11.25 -3.18
C ALA A 108 12.24 9.94 -3.85
N LEU A 109 10.94 9.64 -3.75
CA LEU A 109 10.32 8.50 -4.42
C LEU A 109 10.46 8.60 -5.94
N MET A 110 10.15 9.77 -6.52
CA MET A 110 10.29 10.01 -7.96
C MET A 110 11.74 9.98 -8.45
N GLN A 111 12.70 10.31 -7.58
CA GLN A 111 14.11 10.30 -7.94
C GLN A 111 14.72 8.90 -7.95
N ALA A 112 14.16 7.96 -7.16
CA ALA A 112 14.63 6.59 -7.11
C ALA A 112 14.39 5.86 -8.45
N HIS A 113 15.06 4.71 -8.65
CA HIS A 113 14.73 3.85 -9.78
C HIS A 113 13.40 3.12 -9.57
N VAL A 114 13.03 2.91 -8.31
CA VAL A 114 11.74 2.38 -7.88
C VAL A 114 11.32 3.13 -6.61
N GLY A 115 10.26 3.92 -6.71
CA GLY A 115 9.58 4.53 -5.56
C GLY A 115 8.55 3.57 -4.98
N ILE A 116 8.62 3.29 -3.69
CA ILE A 116 7.71 2.40 -2.95
C ILE A 116 7.01 3.20 -1.86
N ALA A 117 5.70 3.39 -1.98
CA ALA A 117 4.90 4.01 -0.93
C ALA A 117 4.35 2.93 0.02
N ILE A 118 4.46 3.14 1.34
CA ILE A 118 3.95 2.22 2.37
C ILE A 118 2.81 2.88 3.14
N GLY A 119 1.67 2.19 3.28
CA GLY A 119 0.53 2.71 4.03
C GLY A 119 -0.12 3.94 3.38
N ALA A 120 0.24 4.23 2.13
CA ALA A 120 -0.21 5.40 1.41
C ALA A 120 -1.66 5.25 0.94
N GLY A 121 -2.55 6.05 1.53
CA GLY A 121 -3.92 6.30 1.04
C GLY A 121 -4.12 7.70 0.46
N THR A 122 -3.04 8.48 0.32
CA THR A 122 -3.08 9.84 -0.22
C THR A 122 -2.70 9.86 -1.70
N ASP A 123 -3.40 10.70 -2.47
CA ASP A 123 -3.24 10.75 -3.93
C ASP A 123 -1.80 11.11 -4.33
N ILE A 124 -1.12 11.97 -3.55
CA ILE A 124 0.28 12.37 -3.78
C ILE A 124 1.22 11.16 -3.72
N ALA A 125 1.03 10.27 -2.75
CA ALA A 125 1.89 9.10 -2.60
C ALA A 125 1.67 8.08 -3.73
N ILE A 126 0.45 7.96 -4.22
CA ILE A 126 0.11 7.09 -5.36
C ILE A 126 0.72 7.64 -6.66
N GLU A 127 0.63 8.95 -6.90
CA GLU A 127 1.19 9.57 -8.11
C GLU A 127 2.73 9.61 -8.10
N SER A 128 3.34 9.62 -6.91
CA SER A 128 4.79 9.76 -6.76
C SER A 128 5.55 8.44 -6.65
N SER A 129 4.87 7.29 -6.68
CA SER A 129 5.49 5.97 -6.49
C SER A 129 5.15 4.98 -7.60
N ASP A 130 6.09 4.07 -7.89
CA ASP A 130 5.90 2.98 -8.85
C ASP A 130 5.15 1.80 -8.23
N VAL A 131 5.28 1.63 -6.91
CA VAL A 131 4.68 0.54 -6.15
C VAL A 131 4.02 1.09 -4.90
N VAL A 132 2.73 0.80 -4.72
CA VAL A 132 1.98 1.15 -3.52
C VAL A 132 1.71 -0.12 -2.71
N LEU A 133 2.21 -0.17 -1.48
CA LEU A 133 1.99 -1.28 -0.55
C LEU A 133 0.81 -0.94 0.36
N VAL A 134 -0.26 -1.71 0.22
CA VAL A 134 -1.47 -1.57 1.02
C VAL A 134 -1.21 -2.10 2.43
N GLY A 135 -1.40 -1.23 3.42
CA GLY A 135 -1.15 -1.53 4.83
C GLY A 135 0.22 -1.04 5.32
N GLU A 136 0.50 -1.33 6.59
CA GLU A 136 1.59 -0.68 7.33
C GLU A 136 2.83 -1.56 7.56
N ARG A 137 2.83 -2.77 7.02
CA ARG A 137 3.91 -3.75 7.23
C ARG A 137 5.12 -3.43 6.38
N LEU A 138 6.29 -3.28 7.00
CA LEU A 138 7.55 -3.10 6.30
C LEU A 138 7.96 -4.38 5.55
N GLY A 139 7.55 -5.56 6.04
CA GLY A 139 7.78 -6.85 5.39
C GLY A 139 7.18 -6.97 3.98
N ALA A 140 6.23 -6.11 3.61
CA ALA A 140 5.68 -6.09 2.26
C ALA A 140 6.72 -5.63 1.20
N VAL A 141 7.75 -4.88 1.59
CA VAL A 141 8.83 -4.44 0.69
C VAL A 141 9.67 -5.62 0.15
N PRO A 142 10.29 -6.46 1.01
CA PRO A 142 11.02 -7.64 0.52
C PRO A 142 10.13 -8.65 -0.20
N GLU A 143 8.85 -8.78 0.19
CA GLU A 143 7.87 -9.61 -0.52
C GLU A 143 7.64 -9.09 -1.96
N ALA A 144 7.42 -7.79 -2.13
CA ALA A 144 7.23 -7.18 -3.44
C ALA A 144 8.46 -7.36 -4.36
N ILE A 145 9.67 -7.18 -3.82
CA ILE A 145 10.92 -7.42 -4.56
C ILE A 145 11.01 -8.89 -5.00
N THR A 146 10.61 -9.82 -4.12
CA THR A 146 10.61 -11.26 -4.44
C THR A 146 9.65 -11.59 -5.57
N ILE A 147 8.41 -11.07 -5.48
CA ILE A 147 7.39 -11.28 -6.51
C ILE A 147 7.85 -10.69 -7.84
N GLY A 148 8.41 -9.47 -7.82
CA GLY A 148 8.97 -8.82 -9.01
C GLY A 148 10.06 -9.66 -9.67
N GLY A 149 11.02 -10.18 -8.89
CA GLY A 149 12.09 -11.05 -9.40
C GLY A 149 11.57 -12.37 -9.99
N LEU A 150 10.59 -13.00 -9.34
CA LEU A 150 9.95 -14.22 -9.84
C LEU A 150 9.20 -13.97 -11.16
N SER A 151 8.46 -12.86 -11.24
CA SER A 151 7.74 -12.45 -12.44
C SER A 151 8.71 -12.18 -13.60
N TYR A 152 9.77 -11.41 -13.35
CA TYR A 152 10.80 -11.13 -14.36
C TYR A 152 11.44 -12.41 -14.90
N ARG A 153 11.81 -13.35 -14.01
CA ARG A 153 12.37 -14.65 -14.43
C ARG A 153 11.42 -15.43 -15.31
N LYS A 154 10.11 -15.43 -15.01
CA LYS A 154 9.08 -16.08 -15.85
C LYS A 154 8.95 -15.41 -17.21
N THR A 155 8.97 -14.08 -17.27
CA THR A 155 8.95 -13.33 -18.52
C THR A 155 10.16 -13.67 -19.39
N VAL A 156 11.36 -13.70 -18.80
CA VAL A 156 12.60 -14.06 -19.52
C VAL A 156 12.54 -15.50 -20.03
N GLN A 157 12.04 -16.45 -19.24
CA GLN A 157 11.85 -17.85 -19.67
C GLN A 157 10.89 -17.96 -20.87
N ASN A 158 9.75 -17.26 -20.81
CA ASN A 158 8.77 -17.25 -21.91
C ASN A 158 9.36 -16.65 -23.18
N LEU A 159 10.12 -15.57 -23.05
CA LEU A 159 10.76 -14.90 -24.17
C LEU A 159 11.85 -15.78 -24.81
N TRP A 160 12.66 -16.46 -23.99
CA TRP A 160 13.63 -17.45 -24.47
C TRP A 160 12.96 -18.59 -25.23
N LEU A 161 11.85 -19.13 -24.70
CA LEU A 161 11.11 -20.20 -25.36
C LEU A 161 10.52 -19.73 -26.70
N ALA A 162 9.97 -18.52 -26.76
CA ALA A 162 9.44 -17.94 -27.98
C ALA A 162 10.54 -17.74 -29.04
N PHE A 163 11.69 -17.18 -28.65
CA PHE A 163 12.83 -17.03 -29.57
C PHE A 163 13.39 -18.38 -30.02
N PHE A 164 13.44 -19.37 -29.14
CA PHE A 164 13.87 -20.72 -29.51
C PHE A 164 12.90 -21.36 -30.51
N PHE A 165 11.60 -21.32 -30.24
CA PHE A 165 10.58 -21.85 -31.13
C PHE A 165 10.64 -21.19 -32.51
N ASN A 166 10.72 -19.85 -32.58
CA ASN A 166 10.83 -19.13 -33.85
C ASN A 166 12.17 -19.37 -34.54
N GLY A 167 13.26 -19.39 -33.77
CA GLY A 167 14.62 -19.60 -34.27
C GLY A 167 14.80 -20.99 -34.90
N VAL A 168 14.09 -22.01 -34.40
CA VAL A 168 14.08 -23.36 -35.01
C VAL A 168 12.99 -23.47 -36.09
N GLY A 169 11.81 -22.92 -35.84
CA GLY A 169 10.64 -23.03 -36.70
C GLY A 169 10.81 -22.36 -38.05
N VAL A 170 11.42 -21.17 -38.11
CA VAL A 170 11.62 -20.43 -39.37
C VAL A 170 12.56 -21.19 -40.32
N PRO A 171 13.76 -21.66 -39.91
CA PRO A 171 14.61 -22.49 -40.76
C PRO A 171 13.93 -23.80 -41.21
N LEU A 172 13.23 -24.50 -40.31
CA LEU A 172 12.53 -25.75 -40.67
C LEU A 172 11.41 -25.53 -41.70
N ALA A 173 10.68 -24.42 -41.58
CA ALA A 173 9.68 -24.02 -42.56
C ALA A 173 10.33 -23.63 -43.91
N ALA A 174 11.44 -22.91 -43.88
CA ALA A 174 12.19 -22.56 -45.10
C ALA A 174 12.77 -23.78 -45.81
N MET A 175 13.16 -24.83 -45.08
CA MET A 175 13.59 -26.13 -45.62
C MET A 175 12.42 -27.01 -46.09
N GLY A 176 11.17 -26.57 -45.92
CA GLY A 176 9.97 -27.31 -46.34
C GLY A 176 9.61 -28.52 -45.45
N VAL A 177 10.30 -28.70 -44.32
CA VAL A 177 10.05 -29.81 -43.38
C VAL A 177 8.77 -29.61 -42.58
N VAL A 178 8.45 -28.34 -42.28
CA VAL A 178 7.25 -27.97 -41.52
C VAL A 178 6.38 -27.06 -42.39
N HIS A 179 5.19 -27.53 -42.72
CA HIS A 179 4.24 -26.72 -43.48
C HIS A 179 3.66 -25.60 -42.58
N PRO A 180 3.71 -24.32 -42.98
CA PRO A 180 3.29 -23.19 -42.14
C PRO A 180 1.87 -23.30 -41.57
N SER A 181 0.96 -23.94 -42.30
CA SER A 181 -0.42 -24.20 -41.89
C SER A 181 -0.53 -25.01 -40.59
N TRP A 182 0.30 -26.04 -40.43
CA TRP A 182 0.29 -26.89 -39.22
C TRP A 182 0.91 -26.18 -38.01
N ALA A 183 1.95 -25.37 -38.23
CA ALA A 183 2.54 -24.56 -37.17
C ALA A 183 1.54 -23.50 -36.64
N MET A 184 0.81 -22.83 -37.53
CA MET A 184 -0.24 -21.87 -37.15
C MET A 184 -1.39 -22.56 -36.40
N ALA A 185 -1.83 -23.74 -36.86
CA ALA A 185 -2.89 -24.50 -36.19
C ALA A 185 -2.50 -24.94 -34.78
N ALA A 186 -1.27 -25.44 -34.59
CA ALA A 186 -0.75 -25.83 -33.28
C ALA A 186 -0.63 -24.63 -32.33
N MET A 187 -0.14 -23.49 -32.84
CA MET A 187 -0.04 -22.26 -32.06
C MET A 187 -1.44 -21.77 -31.60
N ALA A 188 -2.40 -21.72 -32.53
CA ALA A 188 -3.78 -21.33 -32.22
C ALA A 188 -4.41 -22.25 -31.18
N ALA A 189 -4.30 -23.57 -31.36
CA ALA A 189 -4.84 -24.54 -30.42
C ALA A 189 -4.22 -24.42 -29.02
N SER A 190 -2.90 -24.18 -28.93
CA SER A 190 -2.21 -24.02 -27.65
C SER A 190 -2.67 -22.77 -26.89
N VAL A 191 -2.82 -21.64 -27.57
CA VAL A 191 -3.29 -20.38 -26.97
C VAL A 191 -4.74 -20.53 -26.52
N THR A 192 -5.60 -21.12 -27.35
CA THR A 192 -7.00 -21.39 -27.00
C THR A 192 -7.09 -22.29 -25.77
N LEU A 193 -6.28 -23.34 -25.67
CA LEU A 193 -6.28 -24.25 -24.53
C LEU A 193 -5.79 -23.56 -23.24
N VAL A 194 -4.72 -22.76 -23.31
CA VAL A 194 -4.18 -22.01 -22.17
C VAL A 194 -5.18 -20.97 -21.68
N LEU A 195 -5.79 -20.19 -22.59
CA LEU A 195 -6.81 -19.21 -22.25
C LEU A 195 -8.05 -19.91 -21.65
N ALA A 196 -8.52 -21.00 -22.26
CA ALA A 196 -9.63 -21.78 -21.73
C ALA A 196 -9.34 -22.31 -20.32
N ASN A 197 -8.11 -22.74 -20.04
CA ASN A 197 -7.70 -23.20 -18.71
C ASN A 197 -7.58 -22.05 -17.69
N SER A 198 -7.03 -20.89 -18.10
CA SER A 198 -6.89 -19.71 -17.24
C SER A 198 -8.22 -19.04 -16.91
N PHE A 199 -9.18 -19.02 -17.84
CA PHE A 199 -10.52 -18.46 -17.61
C PHE A 199 -11.50 -19.49 -17.02
N GLY A 200 -11.35 -20.77 -17.36
CA GLY A 200 -12.19 -21.86 -16.84
C GLY A 200 -12.10 -22.00 -15.30
N GLY A 201 -10.93 -21.73 -14.72
CA GLY A 201 -10.73 -21.72 -13.26
C GLY A 201 -11.42 -20.55 -12.53
N ARG A 202 -11.81 -19.47 -13.22
CA ARG A 202 -12.60 -18.37 -12.64
C ARG A 202 -14.10 -18.65 -12.66
N VAL A 203 -14.57 -19.49 -13.59
CA VAL A 203 -15.98 -19.89 -13.72
C VAL A 203 -16.31 -21.09 -12.82
N LEU A 204 -15.37 -22.02 -12.67
CA LEU A 204 -15.46 -23.14 -11.74
C LEU A 204 -14.79 -22.75 -10.43
N GLY A 205 -15.54 -22.07 -9.55
CA GLY A 205 -15.08 -21.53 -8.27
C GLY A 205 -14.11 -22.45 -7.52
N ARG A 206 -12.81 -22.15 -7.64
CA ARG A 206 -11.81 -22.64 -6.70
C ARG A 206 -11.42 -21.45 -5.82
N PRO A 207 -11.69 -21.50 -4.51
CA PRO A 207 -11.13 -20.51 -3.60
C PRO A 207 -9.61 -20.64 -3.70
N ALA A 208 -8.96 -19.56 -4.13
CA ALA A 208 -7.51 -19.46 -4.12
C ALA A 208 -7.06 -19.62 -2.65
N ARG A 209 -6.44 -20.75 -2.33
CA ARG A 209 -5.71 -20.91 -1.07
C ARG A 209 -4.46 -20.03 -1.16
N HIS A 210 -4.59 -18.81 -0.66
CA HIS A 210 -3.44 -18.01 -0.24
C HIS A 210 -2.91 -18.61 1.06
N GLU A 211 -1.93 -19.52 0.97
CA GLU A 211 -1.07 -19.89 2.09
C GLU A 211 -0.09 -18.74 2.35
N GLY A 212 -0.60 -17.65 2.93
CA GLY A 212 0.19 -16.67 3.65
C GLY A 212 -0.17 -16.81 5.13
N ARG A 213 0.75 -17.33 5.95
CA ARG A 213 0.63 -17.33 7.41
C ARG A 213 0.48 -15.88 7.89
N ALA A 214 -0.76 -15.44 8.06
CA ALA A 214 -1.08 -14.32 8.92
C ALA A 214 -1.26 -14.89 10.34
N HIS A 215 -0.49 -14.37 11.29
CA HIS A 215 -0.78 -14.54 12.71
C HIS A 215 -2.23 -14.10 12.95
N ARG A 216 -3.06 -15.07 13.31
CA ARG A 216 -4.47 -14.86 13.63
C ARG A 216 -4.53 -14.47 15.10
N GLU A 217 -4.61 -13.17 15.37
CA GLU A 217 -5.26 -12.67 16.58
C GLU A 217 -6.67 -13.25 16.58
N ALA A 218 -7.04 -13.94 17.66
CA ALA A 218 -8.34 -14.62 17.74
C ALA A 218 -9.47 -13.58 17.77
N PRO A 219 -10.49 -13.67 16.88
CA PRO A 219 -11.68 -12.84 17.03
C PRO A 219 -12.47 -13.30 18.25
N ALA A 220 -12.84 -12.34 19.10
CA ALA A 220 -13.80 -12.50 20.17
C ALA A 220 -15.17 -12.93 19.60
N PRO A 221 -15.99 -13.68 20.38
CA PRO A 221 -17.15 -14.40 19.83
C PRO A 221 -18.24 -13.46 19.29
N GLU A 222 -18.66 -13.74 18.06
CA GLU A 222 -19.81 -13.16 17.37
C GLU A 222 -21.09 -13.37 18.19
N ALA A 223 -21.67 -12.27 18.68
CA ALA A 223 -23.08 -12.19 19.01
C ALA A 223 -23.87 -11.97 17.71
N ALA A 224 -24.94 -12.75 17.54
CA ALA A 224 -25.84 -12.74 16.39
C ALA A 224 -26.26 -11.31 15.97
N GLN A 225 -25.95 -10.92 14.74
CA GLN A 225 -26.36 -9.64 14.15
C GLN A 225 -27.66 -9.80 13.35
N ALA A 226 -28.57 -8.85 13.58
CA ALA A 226 -29.88 -8.70 12.95
C ALA A 226 -29.77 -8.32 11.45
N PRO A 227 -30.83 -8.47 10.64
CA PRO A 227 -30.79 -8.14 9.21
C PRO A 227 -30.53 -6.64 8.96
N THR A 228 -29.46 -6.33 8.22
CA THR A 228 -29.12 -4.98 7.73
C THR A 228 -29.63 -4.79 6.31
N GLU A 229 -30.26 -3.65 6.02
CA GLU A 229 -30.76 -3.25 4.70
C GLU A 229 -29.85 -2.19 4.07
N GLU A 230 -29.75 -2.15 2.74
CA GLU A 230 -28.94 -1.17 2.01
C GLU A 230 -29.80 -0.28 1.13
N ALA A 231 -29.60 1.04 1.25
CA ALA A 231 -30.22 2.05 0.41
C ALA A 231 -29.18 2.93 -0.30
N VAL A 232 -29.52 3.42 -1.48
CA VAL A 232 -28.67 4.32 -2.29
C VAL A 232 -29.39 5.64 -2.48
N PHE A 233 -28.73 6.74 -2.11
CA PHE A 233 -29.24 8.09 -2.20
C PHE A 233 -28.44 8.88 -3.24
N ALA A 234 -29.13 9.47 -4.22
CA ALA A 234 -28.51 10.35 -5.19
C ALA A 234 -28.41 11.77 -4.63
N VAL A 235 -27.20 12.28 -4.44
CA VAL A 235 -26.94 13.57 -3.78
C VAL A 235 -26.30 14.55 -4.77
N ALA A 236 -27.11 15.41 -5.37
CA ALA A 236 -26.73 16.22 -6.54
C ALA A 236 -25.55 17.18 -6.28
N ASP A 237 -25.41 17.62 -5.02
CA ASP A 237 -24.43 18.60 -4.58
C ASP A 237 -23.17 17.96 -3.94
N LEU A 238 -22.90 16.67 -4.20
CA LEU A 238 -21.60 16.06 -3.91
C LEU A 238 -20.54 16.58 -4.89
N HIS A 239 -19.49 17.22 -4.35
CA HIS A 239 -18.42 17.84 -5.15
C HIS A 239 -17.03 17.27 -4.88
N CYS A 240 -16.73 16.86 -3.64
CA CYS A 240 -15.42 16.33 -3.27
C CYS A 240 -15.52 15.33 -2.12
N ARG A 241 -14.40 14.68 -1.80
CA ARG A 241 -14.31 13.68 -0.72
C ARG A 241 -14.71 14.23 0.65
N GLY A 242 -14.44 15.52 0.92
CA GLY A 242 -14.89 16.19 2.15
C GLY A 242 -16.41 16.26 2.31
N CYS A 243 -17.17 16.34 1.22
CA CYS A 243 -18.63 16.24 1.26
C CYS A 243 -19.08 14.84 1.71
N VAL A 244 -18.42 13.80 1.20
CA VAL A 244 -18.71 12.39 1.56
C VAL A 244 -18.36 12.13 3.04
N ASP A 245 -17.22 12.62 3.51
CA ASP A 245 -16.78 12.43 4.91
C ASP A 245 -17.69 13.15 5.90
N THR A 246 -18.17 14.34 5.54
CA THR A 246 -19.15 15.09 6.34
C THR A 246 -20.46 14.31 6.46
N VAL A 247 -21.02 13.81 5.34
CA VAL A 247 -22.24 13.00 5.39
C VAL A 247 -22.03 11.69 6.14
N ARG A 248 -20.90 11.00 5.91
CA ARG A 248 -20.53 9.76 6.61
C ARG A 248 -20.49 9.96 8.13
N SER A 249 -19.77 10.99 8.60
CA SER A 249 -19.62 11.27 10.04
C SER A 249 -20.94 11.59 10.71
N SER A 250 -21.85 12.30 10.03
CA SER A 250 -23.17 12.63 10.55
C SER A 250 -24.12 11.44 10.58
N LEU A 251 -24.16 10.64 9.51
CA LEU A 251 -25.06 9.47 9.43
C LEU A 251 -24.59 8.33 10.34
N LEU A 252 -23.28 8.11 10.48
CA LEU A 252 -22.75 7.14 11.46
C LEU A 252 -23.00 7.54 12.92
N ALA A 253 -23.31 8.81 13.19
CA ALA A 253 -23.71 9.26 14.51
C ALA A 253 -25.19 8.94 14.82
N GLU A 254 -25.99 8.53 13.83
CA GLU A 254 -27.38 8.13 14.03
C GLU A 254 -27.49 6.67 14.47
N HIS A 255 -28.36 6.41 15.46
CA HIS A 255 -28.54 5.09 16.03
C HIS A 255 -29.24 4.14 15.05
N GLY A 256 -28.47 3.35 14.31
CA GLY A 256 -28.98 2.32 13.40
C GLY A 256 -28.29 2.28 12.05
N VAL A 257 -27.43 3.26 11.74
CA VAL A 257 -26.58 3.25 10.55
C VAL A 257 -25.26 2.53 10.85
N GLU A 258 -24.95 1.49 10.07
CA GLU A 258 -23.77 0.63 10.28
C GLU A 258 -22.63 0.97 9.33
N ARG A 259 -22.95 1.44 8.11
CA ARG A 259 -21.95 1.76 7.09
C ARG A 259 -22.46 2.84 6.14
N VAL A 260 -21.55 3.75 5.75
CA VAL A 260 -21.83 4.82 4.78
C VAL A 260 -20.65 4.93 3.81
N GLU A 261 -20.92 4.67 2.54
CA GLU A 261 -19.97 4.74 1.43
C GLU A 261 -20.47 5.77 0.40
N GLY A 262 -19.59 6.64 -0.10
CA GLY A 262 -19.95 7.62 -1.12
C GLY A 262 -19.15 7.41 -2.40
N GLU A 263 -19.84 7.46 -3.53
CA GLU A 263 -19.25 7.39 -4.87
C GLU A 263 -19.39 8.76 -5.55
N LEU A 264 -18.26 9.42 -5.83
CA LEU A 264 -18.25 10.79 -6.35
C LEU A 264 -18.53 10.85 -7.85
N SER A 265 -18.17 9.81 -8.60
CA SER A 265 -18.44 9.72 -10.05
C SER A 265 -19.93 9.75 -10.36
N ASP A 266 -20.72 9.02 -9.55
CA ASP A 266 -22.16 8.89 -9.72
C ASP A 266 -22.96 9.84 -8.80
N LYS A 267 -22.26 10.57 -7.93
CA LYS A 267 -22.86 11.43 -6.89
C LYS A 267 -23.88 10.68 -6.04
N THR A 268 -23.52 9.49 -5.57
CA THR A 268 -24.38 8.64 -4.75
C THR A 268 -23.78 8.33 -3.38
N ILE A 269 -24.64 8.07 -2.40
CA ILE A 269 -24.27 7.60 -1.06
C ILE A 269 -25.02 6.31 -0.78
N ARG A 270 -24.28 5.22 -0.53
CA ARG A 270 -24.81 3.94 -0.09
C ARG A 270 -24.77 3.87 1.43
N VAL A 271 -25.91 3.55 2.04
CA VAL A 271 -26.06 3.47 3.49
C VAL A 271 -26.56 2.07 3.85
N SER A 272 -25.83 1.36 4.69
CA SER A 272 -26.29 0.12 5.33
C SER A 272 -26.86 0.48 6.71
N PHE A 273 -28.13 0.16 6.95
CA PHE A 273 -28.81 0.50 8.19
C PHE A 273 -29.76 -0.61 8.63
N ARG A 274 -30.13 -0.59 9.92
CA ARG A 274 -31.11 -1.52 10.47
C ARG A 274 -32.51 -0.90 10.33
N PRO A 275 -33.43 -1.53 9.58
CA PRO A 275 -34.77 -0.97 9.33
C PRO A 275 -35.61 -0.86 10.61
N ASP A 276 -35.25 -1.59 11.67
CA ASP A 276 -35.89 -1.50 12.98
C ASP A 276 -35.53 -0.23 13.77
N ALA A 277 -34.45 0.47 13.38
CA ALA A 277 -33.87 1.56 14.14
C ALA A 277 -33.90 2.91 13.39
N VAL A 278 -33.79 2.89 12.06
CA VAL A 278 -33.75 4.10 11.22
C VAL A 278 -34.53 3.83 9.94
N THR A 279 -35.34 4.79 9.51
CA THR A 279 -36.09 4.70 8.24
C THR A 279 -35.35 5.40 7.09
N PHE A 280 -35.75 5.10 5.86
CA PHE A 280 -35.23 5.77 4.67
C PHE A 280 -35.42 7.30 4.73
N GLU A 281 -36.56 7.76 5.24
CA GLU A 281 -36.88 9.19 5.40
C GLU A 281 -35.98 9.88 6.43
N ASP A 282 -35.58 9.17 7.50
CA ASP A 282 -34.68 9.70 8.52
C ASP A 282 -33.27 9.94 7.96
N ILE A 283 -32.78 9.02 7.12
CA ILE A 283 -31.48 9.13 6.46
C ILE A 283 -31.50 10.28 5.44
N GLU A 284 -32.58 10.42 4.68
CA GLU A 284 -32.77 11.54 3.75
C GLU A 284 -32.79 12.89 4.50
N ALA A 285 -33.52 12.95 5.62
CA ALA A 285 -33.54 14.14 6.49
C ALA A 285 -32.17 14.43 7.14
N GLY A 286 -31.38 13.40 7.45
CA GLY A 286 -29.99 13.51 7.91
C GLY A 286 -29.08 14.15 6.87
N ILE A 287 -29.19 13.72 5.61
CA ILE A 287 -28.43 14.31 4.49
C ILE A 287 -28.89 15.75 4.23
N ALA A 288 -30.20 16.00 4.28
CA ALA A 288 -30.77 17.34 4.06
C ALA A 288 -30.37 18.36 5.14
N ARG A 289 -30.24 17.94 6.41
CA ARG A 289 -29.78 18.80 7.52
C ARG A 289 -28.37 19.37 7.30
N LEU A 290 -27.54 18.67 6.55
CA LEU A 290 -26.19 19.10 6.18
C LEU A 290 -26.17 20.04 4.96
N GLY A 291 -27.35 20.37 4.40
CA GLY A 291 -27.49 21.26 3.23
C GLY A 291 -27.31 20.55 1.89
N PHE A 292 -27.26 19.21 1.87
CA PHE A 292 -27.16 18.42 0.63
C PHE A 292 -28.55 18.06 0.11
N ARG A 293 -28.80 18.23 -1.19
CA ARG A 293 -30.07 17.85 -1.82
C ARG A 293 -30.03 16.40 -2.30
N VAL A 294 -30.89 15.58 -1.70
CA VAL A 294 -31.20 14.23 -2.17
C VAL A 294 -32.21 14.36 -3.31
N LYS A 295 -31.95 13.70 -4.44
CA LYS A 295 -32.95 13.53 -5.49
C LYS A 295 -33.79 12.31 -5.16
N ALA A 296 -35.09 12.51 -4.99
CA ALA A 296 -36.04 11.40 -4.95
C ALA A 296 -35.99 10.64 -6.28
N HIS A 297 -35.87 9.32 -6.20
CA HIS A 297 -36.06 8.41 -7.33
C HIS A 297 -37.51 7.95 -7.41
#